data_AF-A0A939EYQ9-F1
#
_entry.id   AF-A0A939EYQ9-F1
#
_cell.length_a   1.000
_cell.length_b   1.000
_cell.length_c   1.000
_cell.angle_alpha   90.00
_cell.angle_beta   90.00
_cell.angle_gamma   90.00
#
_symmetry.space_group_name_H-M   'P 1'
#
loop_
_entity.id
_entity.type
_entity.pdbx_description
1 polymer ?
#
loop_
_entity_poly.entity_id
_entity_poly.type
_entity_poly.pdbx_seq_one_letter_code
_entity_poly.pdbx_strand_id
1 'polypeptide(L)'
;MQTNPSTNAVKQPIVKSKAAADAKVKRPRGFAAMDPEQQRKIASEGGKASHESGRGHRFTAEEARAAGRKGGQATRKTPTAKA
;
A
#
# COMPACT_ATOMS: atom_id res chain seq x y z
N MET A 1 -38.65 -7.57 -52.88
CA MET A 1 -38.83 -7.65 -51.41
C MET A 1 -37.63 -8.40 -50.84
N GLN A 2 -36.48 -7.75 -50.70
CA GLN A 2 -35.32 -8.32 -50.00
C GLN A 2 -35.46 -8.01 -48.51
N THR A 3 -35.62 -9.04 -47.68
CA THR A 3 -35.49 -8.91 -46.22
C THR A 3 -34.13 -9.46 -45.80
N ASN A 4 -33.32 -8.62 -45.18
CA ASN A 4 -32.03 -9.00 -44.61
C ASN A 4 -32.26 -9.59 -43.22
N PRO A 5 -31.85 -10.84 -42.93
CA PRO A 5 -31.82 -11.32 -41.55
C PRO A 5 -30.56 -10.79 -40.88
N SER A 6 -30.71 -9.76 -40.04
CA SER A 6 -29.67 -9.31 -39.12
C SER A 6 -29.49 -10.38 -38.03
N THR A 7 -28.65 -11.37 -38.30
CA THR A 7 -28.19 -12.32 -37.29
C THR A 7 -27.33 -11.57 -36.28
N ASN A 8 -27.84 -11.52 -35.05
CA ASN A 8 -27.20 -10.91 -33.88
C ASN A 8 -25.91 -11.69 -33.62
N ALA A 9 -24.78 -11.08 -34.00
CA ALA A 9 -23.47 -11.69 -33.94
C ALA A 9 -23.14 -12.09 -32.49
N VAL A 10 -22.92 -13.39 -32.34
CA VAL A 10 -22.28 -14.08 -31.23
C VAL A 10 -21.32 -13.14 -30.48
N LYS A 11 -21.76 -12.69 -29.30
CA LYS A 11 -20.92 -11.99 -28.33
C LYS A 11 -19.81 -12.96 -27.93
N GLN A 12 -18.65 -12.81 -28.55
CA GLN A 12 -17.48 -13.63 -28.30
C GLN A 12 -17.21 -13.70 -26.78
N PRO A 13 -16.79 -14.85 -26.23
CA PRO A 13 -16.12 -14.83 -24.94
C PRO A 13 -14.87 -13.98 -25.15
N ILE A 14 -14.85 -12.80 -24.53
CA ILE A 14 -13.65 -12.00 -24.32
C ILE A 14 -12.62 -12.89 -23.61
N VAL A 15 -11.88 -13.65 -24.39
CA VAL A 15 -10.57 -14.16 -24.02
C VAL A 15 -9.85 -12.95 -23.47
N LYS A 16 -9.59 -12.94 -22.16
CA LYS A 16 -8.76 -11.90 -21.54
C LYS A 16 -7.41 -12.01 -22.23
N SER A 17 -7.25 -11.20 -23.26
CA SER A 17 -6.07 -11.05 -24.05
C SER A 17 -4.95 -10.67 -23.08
N LYS A 18 -3.99 -11.58 -23.01
CA LYS A 18 -2.59 -11.35 -22.70
C LYS A 18 -2.14 -9.97 -23.20
N ALA A 19 -2.25 -8.96 -22.34
CA ALA A 19 -1.92 -7.57 -22.63
C ALA A 19 -1.30 -6.92 -21.38
N ALA A 20 -0.17 -7.47 -20.95
CA ALA A 20 0.88 -6.80 -20.17
C ALA A 20 2.21 -7.56 -20.29
N ALA A 21 2.44 -8.22 -21.43
CA ALA A 21 3.72 -8.80 -21.77
C ALA A 21 4.54 -7.71 -22.48
N ASP A 22 5.18 -6.82 -21.70
CA ASP A 22 6.44 -6.12 -22.05
C ASP A 22 6.91 -5.08 -20.99
N ALA A 23 6.44 -5.17 -19.74
CA ALA A 23 7.10 -4.50 -18.63
C ALA A 23 8.20 -5.43 -18.10
N LYS A 24 9.41 -5.34 -18.69
CA LYS A 24 10.67 -5.99 -18.27
C LYS A 24 10.55 -6.68 -16.91
N VAL A 25 10.34 -8.00 -16.90
CA VAL A 25 10.11 -8.79 -15.67
C VAL A 25 11.25 -8.50 -14.69
N LYS A 26 10.98 -7.66 -13.68
CA LYS A 26 11.98 -7.34 -12.65
C LYS A 26 12.13 -8.58 -11.80
N ARG A 27 13.23 -9.30 -12.02
CA ARG A 27 13.63 -10.40 -11.15
C ARG A 27 13.69 -9.87 -9.71
N PRO A 28 13.12 -10.59 -8.74
CA PRO A 28 13.25 -10.22 -7.34
C PRO A 28 14.74 -10.16 -6.99
N ARG A 29 15.12 -9.19 -6.16
CA ARG A 29 16.49 -8.96 -5.72
C ARG A 29 16.50 -8.63 -4.23
N GLY A 30 17.64 -8.85 -3.58
CA GLY A 30 17.83 -8.56 -2.17
C GLY A 30 16.84 -9.34 -1.30
N PHE A 31 16.17 -8.65 -0.39
CA PHE A 31 15.23 -9.25 0.57
C PHE A 31 14.07 -10.00 -0.08
N ALA A 32 13.60 -9.54 -1.25
CA ALA A 32 12.51 -10.18 -1.97
C ALA A 32 12.94 -11.44 -2.75
N ALA A 33 14.24 -11.69 -2.90
CA ALA A 33 14.78 -12.87 -3.56
C ALA A 33 15.20 -13.98 -2.58
N MET A 34 15.12 -13.72 -1.27
CA MET A 34 15.47 -14.70 -0.24
C MET A 34 14.38 -15.76 -0.08
N ASP A 35 14.75 -16.87 0.56
CA ASP A 35 13.79 -17.86 1.02
C ASP A 35 12.79 -17.24 2.03
N PRO A 36 11.49 -17.61 1.99
CA PRO A 36 10.48 -17.05 2.89
C PRO A 36 10.79 -17.24 4.38
N GLU A 37 11.42 -18.35 4.78
CA GLU A 37 11.77 -18.60 6.18
C GLU A 37 12.89 -17.66 6.64
N GLN A 38 13.91 -17.50 5.78
CA GLN A 38 15.01 -16.58 6.03
C GLN A 38 14.50 -15.12 6.09
N GLN A 39 13.60 -14.75 5.18
CA GLN A 39 12.97 -13.43 5.17
C GLN A 39 12.22 -13.17 6.48
N ARG A 40 11.43 -14.14 6.95
CA ARG A 40 10.68 -14.05 8.21
C ARG A 40 11.59 -13.91 9.42
N LYS A 41 12.69 -14.67 9.45
CA LYS A 41 13.68 -14.59 10.53
C LYS A 41 14.30 -13.21 10.60
N ILE A 42 14.81 -12.68 9.49
CA ILE A 42 15.43 -11.35 9.43
C ILE A 42 14.41 -10.25 9.77
N ALA A 43 13.17 -10.35 9.29
CA ALA A 43 12.11 -9.40 9.65
C ALA A 43 11.81 -9.43 11.15
N SER A 44 11.73 -10.62 11.75
CA SER A 44 11.51 -10.79 13.18
C SER A 44 12.65 -10.21 14.01
N GLU A 45 13.89 -10.51 13.63
CA GLU A 45 15.11 -9.97 14.28
C GLU A 45 15.19 -8.46 14.16
N GLY A 46 14.88 -7.89 12.99
CA GLY A 46 14.85 -6.44 12.78
C GLY A 46 13.83 -5.72 13.66
N GLY A 47 12.64 -6.31 13.83
CA GLY A 47 11.61 -5.77 14.74
C GLY A 47 12.05 -5.81 16.21
N LYS A 48 12.63 -6.94 16.65
CA LYS A 48 13.17 -7.10 18.02
C LYS A 48 14.30 -6.12 18.28
N ALA A 49 15.28 -6.04 17.37
CA ALA A 49 16.41 -5.14 17.48
C ALA A 49 15.97 -3.67 17.51
N SER A 50 14.96 -3.29 16.72
CA SER A 50 14.40 -1.93 16.75
C SER A 50 13.83 -1.58 18.12
N HIS A 51 13.10 -2.52 18.73
CA HIS A 51 12.51 -2.33 20.05
C HIS A 51 13.58 -2.32 21.16
N GLU A 52 14.51 -3.28 21.11
CA GLU A 52 15.61 -3.42 22.06
C GLU A 52 16.59 -2.24 21.99
N SER A 53 16.82 -1.68 20.80
CA SER A 53 17.76 -0.57 20.62
C SER A 53 17.42 0.64 21.50
N GLY A 54 16.19 0.74 22.01
CA GLY A 54 15.81 1.74 23.00
C GLY A 54 15.98 3.18 22.51
N ARG A 55 16.24 3.37 21.21
CA ARG A 55 16.44 4.66 20.54
C ARG A 55 15.15 5.47 20.41
N GLY A 56 14.05 4.99 20.99
CA GLY A 56 12.81 5.75 21.08
C GLY A 56 13.03 7.02 21.91
N HIS A 57 12.63 8.15 21.35
CA HIS A 57 12.56 9.39 22.12
C HIS A 57 11.59 9.19 23.30
N ARG A 58 12.07 9.41 24.52
CA ARG A 58 11.18 9.46 25.68
C ARG A 58 10.57 10.85 25.75
N PHE A 59 9.28 10.94 25.49
CA PHE A 59 8.54 12.18 25.68
C PHE A 59 8.49 12.54 27.16
N THR A 60 8.89 13.76 27.46
CA THR A 60 8.60 14.38 28.75
C THR A 60 7.12 14.79 28.83
N ALA A 61 6.58 14.96 30.04
CA ALA A 61 5.21 15.40 30.24
C ALA A 61 4.94 16.78 29.59
N GLU A 62 5.95 17.64 29.56
CA GLU A 62 5.88 18.95 28.93
C GLU A 62 5.78 18.83 27.40
N GLU A 63 6.63 18.00 26.77
CA GLU A 63 6.58 17.75 25.32
C GLU A 63 5.25 17.12 24.90
N ALA A 64 4.74 16.16 25.66
CA ALA A 64 3.43 15.56 25.40
C ALA A 64 2.32 16.62 25.45
N ARG A 65 2.34 17.51 26.45
CA ARG A 65 1.39 18.63 26.56
C ARG A 65 1.56 19.62 25.41
N ALA A 66 2.79 19.95 25.01
CA ALA A 66 3.05 20.85 23.90
C ALA A 66 2.56 20.27 22.56
N ALA A 67 2.86 18.99 22.29
CA ALA A 67 2.39 18.27 21.11
C ALA A 67 0.86 18.19 21.07
N GLY A 68 0.22 17.87 22.21
CA GLY A 68 -1.24 17.84 22.33
C GLY A 68 -1.88 19.20 22.07
N ARG A 69 -1.32 20.29 22.64
CA ARG A 69 -1.78 21.66 22.35
C ARG A 69 -1.64 21.99 20.86
N LYS A 70 -0.52 21.64 20.23
CA LYS A 70 -0.29 21.86 18.79
C LYS A 70 -1.30 21.10 17.93
N GLY A 71 -1.54 19.83 18.24
CA GLY A 71 -2.54 19.01 17.55
C GLY A 71 -3.96 19.58 17.68
N GLY A 72 -4.35 20.00 18.90
CA GLY A 72 -5.65 20.62 19.15
C GLY A 72 -5.84 21.97 18.46
N GLN A 73 -4.77 22.76 18.26
CA GLN A 73 -4.84 23.99 17.47
C GLN A 73 -4.99 23.70 15.98
N ALA A 74 -4.32 22.67 15.46
CA ALA A 74 -4.41 22.28 14.06
C ALA A 74 -5.82 21.82 13.68
N THR A 75 -6.47 21.01 14.51
CA THR A 75 -7.86 20.55 14.29
C THR A 75 -8.89 21.66 14.42
N ARG A 76 -8.67 22.65 15.28
CA ARG A 76 -9.55 23.83 15.39
C ARG A 76 -9.43 24.77 14.18
N LYS A 77 -8.30 24.73 13.46
CA LYS A 77 -8.05 25.59 12.29
C LYS A 77 -8.53 24.99 10.98
N THR A 78 -8.83 23.70 10.90
CA THR A 78 -9.48 23.14 9.71
C THR A 78 -10.92 23.63 9.67
N PRO A 79 -11.30 24.48 8.70
CA PRO A 79 -12.71 24.78 8.49
C PRO A 79 -13.34 23.46 8.04
N THR A 80 -14.20 22.89 8.87
CA THR A 80 -15.12 21.85 8.44
C THR A 80 -16.01 22.45 7.37
N ALA A 81 -15.57 22.39 6.10
CA ALA A 81 -16.43 22.52 4.95
C ALA A 81 -17.35 21.31 4.98
N LYS A 82 -18.50 21.50 5.63
CA LYS A 82 -19.60 20.55 5.70
C LYS A 82 -20.17 20.43 4.29
N ALA A 83 -20.13 19.23 3.72
CA ALA A 83 -20.91 18.82 2.55
C ALA A 83 -22.35 18.48 2.96
#